data_AF-A0A937R674-F1
#
_entry.id   AF-A0A937R674-F1
#
_cell.length_a   1.000
_cell.length_b   1.000
_cell.length_c   1.000
_cell.angle_alpha   90.00
_cell.angle_beta   90.00
_cell.angle_gamma   90.00
#
_symmetry.space_group_name_H-M   'P 1'
#
loop_
_entity.id
_entity.type
_entity.pdbx_description
1 polymer ?
#
loop_
_entity_poly.entity_id
_entity_poly.type
_entity_poly.pdbx_seq_one_letter_code
_entity_poly.pdbx_strand_id
1 'polypeptide(L)'
;MFTDDELVLVRTGVVVEEDERGLRLWIPHGGPAVRRDSVDGRGIRDMPFAEWLQQSTVLTPTTWWGPDVFMLIPPGRAHTVWWFWDWRGRFDAWYVNLEEPVVRWRDGALAGIDGCDQDLDIWVWPDRTWEWKDEDELAERLAFPDRYWVRDAAAVRAEGERLIRDVEAGLFPFDGTWHDFRPEPAWRRLPAALAPGWDRPRTARGGAAGPGGFPARPLG
;
A
#
# COMPACT_ATOMS: atom_id res chain seq x y z
N MET A 1 3.59 -5.88 2.81
CA MET A 1 2.59 -5.40 3.78
C MET A 1 2.49 -6.40 4.91
N PHE A 2 2.53 -5.89 6.12
CA PHE A 2 2.45 -6.66 7.35
C PHE A 2 1.25 -6.21 8.19
N THR A 3 0.74 -7.10 9.03
CA THR A 3 -0.09 -6.78 10.19
C THR A 3 0.71 -7.20 11.42
N ASP A 4 1.20 -6.25 12.20
CA ASP A 4 2.26 -6.51 13.19
C ASP A 4 3.50 -7.17 12.55
N ASP A 5 3.98 -8.32 13.01
CA ASP A 5 5.14 -9.02 12.43
C ASP A 5 4.76 -10.00 11.29
N GLU A 6 3.48 -10.08 10.98
CA GLU A 6 2.90 -11.11 10.16
C GLU A 6 2.71 -10.63 8.71
N LEU A 7 3.37 -11.28 7.75
CA LEU A 7 3.33 -10.89 6.33
C LEU A 7 1.96 -11.23 5.72
N VAL A 8 1.17 -10.23 5.33
CA VAL A 8 -0.20 -10.46 4.82
C VAL A 8 -0.33 -10.32 3.32
N LEU A 9 0.57 -9.56 2.69
CA LEU A 9 0.48 -9.28 1.26
C LEU A 9 1.83 -8.84 0.70
N VAL A 10 2.21 -9.43 -0.42
CA VAL A 10 3.33 -9.01 -1.26
C VAL A 10 2.82 -8.72 -2.65
N ARG A 11 3.22 -7.58 -3.20
CA ARG A 11 3.00 -7.19 -4.58
C ARG A 11 4.32 -6.75 -5.18
N THR A 12 4.47 -6.94 -6.49
CA THR A 12 5.63 -6.44 -7.23
C THR A 12 5.28 -5.14 -7.93
N GLY A 13 6.24 -4.23 -7.97
CA GLY A 13 6.09 -2.96 -8.67
C GLY A 13 7.37 -2.54 -9.35
N VAL A 14 7.22 -1.56 -10.24
CA VAL A 14 8.33 -0.88 -10.91
C VAL A 14 8.54 0.46 -10.22
N VAL A 15 9.78 0.76 -9.87
CA VAL A 15 10.16 2.09 -9.41
C VAL A 15 10.06 3.04 -10.60
N VAL A 16 9.12 3.98 -10.52
CA VAL A 16 8.93 5.01 -11.56
C VAL A 16 10.02 6.06 -11.39
N GLU A 17 10.08 6.67 -10.21
CA GLU A 17 11.03 7.73 -9.91
C GLU A 17 11.08 7.96 -8.39
N GLU A 18 12.21 8.45 -7.89
CA GLU A 18 12.40 8.85 -6.50
C GLU A 18 13.01 10.26 -6.45
N ASP A 19 12.34 11.18 -5.78
CA ASP A 19 12.81 12.55 -5.57
C ASP A 19 12.40 13.06 -4.17
N GLU A 20 12.50 14.37 -3.93
CA GLU A 20 12.13 15.02 -2.67
C GLU A 20 10.65 14.85 -2.28
N ARG A 21 9.76 14.59 -3.26
CA ARG A 21 8.33 14.33 -3.03
C ARG A 21 8.08 12.91 -2.55
N GLY A 22 9.04 12.00 -2.77
CA GLY A 22 8.99 10.62 -2.31
C GLY A 22 9.28 9.60 -3.40
N LEU A 23 9.05 8.34 -3.05
CA LEU A 23 9.18 7.21 -3.96
C LEU A 23 7.86 7.00 -4.71
N ARG A 24 7.93 6.89 -6.03
CA ARG A 24 6.78 6.52 -6.87
C ARG A 24 6.96 5.10 -7.39
N LEU A 25 5.94 4.28 -7.18
CA LEU A 25 5.86 2.91 -7.67
C LEU A 25 4.70 2.77 -8.64
N TRP A 26 4.87 1.91 -9.63
CA TRP A 26 3.77 1.42 -10.44
C TRP A 26 3.58 -0.09 -10.23
N ILE A 27 2.39 -0.47 -9.81
CA ILE A 27 1.99 -1.86 -9.51
C ILE A 27 0.95 -2.28 -10.55
N PRO A 28 1.30 -3.11 -11.54
CA PRO A 28 0.36 -3.53 -12.57
C PRO A 28 -0.63 -4.57 -12.07
N HIS A 29 -1.87 -4.44 -12.53
CA HIS A 29 -2.83 -5.53 -12.55
C HIS A 29 -2.22 -6.80 -13.16
N GLY A 30 -2.48 -7.94 -12.55
CA GLY A 30 -1.96 -9.24 -12.96
C GLY A 30 -0.52 -9.53 -12.56
N GLY A 31 0.20 -8.58 -11.94
CA GLY A 31 1.55 -8.81 -11.44
C GLY A 31 1.61 -9.92 -10.37
N PRO A 32 2.73 -10.66 -10.22
CA PRO A 32 2.84 -11.69 -9.21
C PRO A 32 2.69 -11.10 -7.82
N ALA A 33 1.91 -11.81 -7.00
CA ALA A 33 1.59 -11.42 -5.65
C ALA A 33 1.50 -12.65 -4.75
N VAL A 34 1.55 -12.42 -3.45
CA VAL A 34 1.18 -13.41 -2.44
C VAL A 34 0.22 -12.73 -1.50
N ARG A 35 -0.84 -13.42 -1.12
CA ARG A 35 -1.79 -12.96 -0.11
C ARG A 35 -1.85 -14.01 1.00
N ARG A 36 -2.03 -13.55 2.24
CA ARG A 36 -2.35 -14.44 3.34
C ARG A 36 -3.84 -14.74 3.35
N ASP A 37 -4.16 -16.02 3.25
CA ASP A 37 -5.51 -16.55 3.30
C ASP A 37 -5.69 -17.43 4.52
N SER A 38 -6.94 -17.63 4.92
CA SER A 38 -7.30 -18.73 5.82
C SER A 38 -7.04 -20.06 5.13
N VAL A 39 -6.70 -21.10 5.90
CA VAL A 39 -6.49 -22.47 5.37
C VAL A 39 -7.72 -23.06 4.68
N ASP A 40 -8.92 -22.52 4.96
CA ASP A 40 -10.17 -22.88 4.28
C ASP A 40 -10.36 -22.15 2.92
N GLY A 41 -9.40 -21.32 2.52
CA GLY A 41 -9.35 -20.64 1.22
C GLY A 41 -9.99 -19.25 1.17
N ARG A 42 -10.57 -18.77 2.29
CA ARG A 42 -11.12 -17.41 2.36
C ARG A 42 -10.03 -16.36 2.57
N GLY A 43 -10.22 -15.17 2.01
CA GLY A 43 -9.43 -14.01 2.38
C GLY A 43 -9.69 -13.62 3.83
N ILE A 44 -8.68 -13.15 4.54
CA ILE A 44 -8.81 -12.73 5.95
C ILE A 44 -9.81 -11.58 6.17
N ARG A 45 -10.13 -10.82 5.11
CA ARG A 45 -11.13 -9.75 5.12
C ARG A 45 -12.53 -10.20 4.68
N ASP A 46 -12.69 -11.47 4.30
CA ASP A 46 -14.00 -12.04 3.91
C ASP A 46 -14.79 -12.56 5.13
N MET A 47 -14.34 -12.26 6.35
CA MET A 47 -14.93 -12.72 7.61
C MET A 47 -14.76 -11.68 8.72
N PRO A 48 -15.62 -11.69 9.75
CA PRO A 48 -15.45 -10.83 10.93
C PRO A 48 -14.09 -11.04 11.61
N PHE A 49 -13.56 -10.00 12.24
CA PHE A 49 -12.24 -10.04 12.87
C PHE A 49 -12.15 -11.11 13.97
N ALA A 50 -13.22 -11.28 14.76
CA ALA A 50 -13.29 -12.31 15.80
C ALA A 50 -13.13 -13.73 15.24
N GLU A 51 -13.60 -13.97 14.02
CA GLU A 51 -13.47 -15.24 13.31
C GLU A 51 -12.06 -15.38 12.72
N TRP A 52 -11.54 -14.32 12.09
CA TRP A 52 -10.17 -14.28 11.58
C TRP A 52 -9.16 -14.62 12.67
N LEU A 53 -9.29 -14.06 13.87
CA LEU A 53 -8.39 -14.33 15.01
C LEU A 53 -8.30 -15.81 15.42
N GLN A 54 -9.24 -16.66 14.99
CA GLN A 54 -9.28 -18.10 15.26
C GLN A 54 -8.79 -18.94 14.07
N GLN A 55 -8.58 -18.34 12.90
CA GLN A 55 -8.15 -19.07 11.72
C GLN A 55 -6.65 -19.36 11.75
N SER A 56 -6.31 -20.56 11.29
CA SER A 56 -4.96 -20.81 10.79
C SER A 56 -4.83 -20.18 9.40
N THR A 57 -3.68 -19.59 9.10
CA THR A 57 -3.46 -18.89 7.83
C THR A 57 -2.28 -19.46 7.06
N VAL A 58 -2.31 -19.30 5.74
CA VAL A 58 -1.26 -19.70 4.82
C VAL A 58 -0.97 -18.58 3.82
N LEU A 59 0.28 -18.48 3.37
CA LEU A 59 0.65 -17.60 2.26
C LEU A 59 0.32 -18.29 0.93
N THR A 60 -0.62 -17.70 0.19
CA THR A 60 -1.10 -18.22 -1.09
C THR A 60 -0.55 -17.39 -2.25
N PRO A 61 0.22 -17.99 -3.17
CA PRO A 61 0.60 -17.34 -4.42
C PRO A 61 -0.63 -16.97 -5.25
N THR A 62 -0.64 -15.75 -5.78
CA THR A 62 -1.74 -15.21 -6.56
C THR A 62 -1.22 -14.16 -7.55
N THR A 63 -2.12 -13.45 -8.22
CA THR A 63 -1.82 -12.24 -8.98
C THR A 63 -2.52 -11.04 -8.35
N TRP A 64 -1.97 -9.85 -8.56
CA TRP A 64 -2.61 -8.62 -8.16
C TRP A 64 -3.91 -8.44 -8.95
N TRP A 65 -5.05 -8.63 -8.28
CA TRP A 65 -6.37 -8.58 -8.90
C TRP A 65 -6.95 -7.17 -8.97
N GLY A 66 -6.44 -6.24 -8.14
CA GLY A 66 -6.84 -4.84 -8.19
C GLY A 66 -6.37 -4.13 -9.45
N PRO A 67 -6.82 -2.89 -9.70
CA PRO A 67 -6.42 -2.12 -10.87
C PRO A 67 -4.92 -1.81 -10.87
N ASP A 68 -4.40 -1.33 -11.99
CA ASP A 68 -3.08 -0.71 -12.02
C ASP A 68 -3.02 0.40 -10.97
N VAL A 69 -1.96 0.41 -10.16
CA VAL A 69 -1.74 1.42 -9.10
C VAL A 69 -0.52 2.24 -9.45
N PHE A 70 -0.65 3.56 -9.49
CA PHE A 70 0.49 4.44 -9.31
C PHE A 70 0.48 4.93 -7.87
N MET A 71 1.53 4.65 -7.13
CA MET A 71 1.60 4.85 -5.68
C MET A 71 2.71 5.84 -5.35
N LEU A 72 2.38 6.90 -4.63
CA LEU A 72 3.32 7.79 -3.98
C LEU A 72 3.52 7.34 -2.53
N ILE A 73 4.78 7.23 -2.13
CA ILE A 73 5.23 7.03 -0.76
C ILE A 73 5.98 8.29 -0.34
N PRO A 74 5.31 9.23 0.35
CA PRO A 74 5.95 10.44 0.82
C PRO A 74 7.01 10.14 1.89
N PRO A 75 8.12 10.90 1.97
CA PRO A 75 9.19 10.62 2.93
C PRO A 75 8.69 10.67 4.38
N GLY A 76 8.81 9.53 5.09
CA GLY A 76 8.53 9.42 6.53
C GLY A 76 7.09 9.69 6.95
N ARG A 77 6.13 9.63 6.02
CA ARG A 77 4.71 9.84 6.33
C ARG A 77 3.98 8.53 6.63
N ALA A 78 2.95 8.64 7.45
CA ALA A 78 2.08 7.53 7.86
C ALA A 78 0.91 7.33 6.87
N HIS A 79 1.20 7.39 5.57
CA HIS A 79 0.24 7.13 4.51
C HIS A 79 0.96 6.92 3.18
N THR A 80 0.28 6.28 2.25
CA THR A 80 0.57 6.37 0.81
C THR A 80 -0.63 6.95 0.06
N VAL A 81 -0.38 7.55 -1.11
CA VAL A 81 -1.44 8.04 -2.00
C VAL A 81 -1.37 7.30 -3.32
N TRP A 82 -2.49 6.76 -3.78
CA TRP A 82 -2.59 5.95 -4.97
C TRP A 82 -3.46 6.66 -6.00
N TRP A 83 -3.11 6.56 -7.27
CA TRP A 83 -3.90 7.08 -8.39
C TRP A 83 -4.51 5.89 -9.13
N PHE A 84 -5.78 6.06 -9.50
CA PHE A 84 -6.52 5.13 -10.33
C PHE A 84 -7.03 5.80 -11.60
N TRP A 85 -7.14 4.98 -12.64
CA TRP A 85 -7.69 5.37 -13.93
C TRP A 85 -8.77 4.40 -14.37
N ASP A 86 -9.77 4.92 -15.07
CA ASP A 86 -10.79 4.09 -15.70
C ASP A 86 -10.21 3.27 -16.88
N TRP A 87 -11.02 2.38 -17.44
CA TRP A 87 -10.63 1.53 -18.58
C TRP A 87 -10.28 2.31 -19.86
N ARG A 88 -10.59 3.62 -19.92
CA ARG A 88 -10.22 4.54 -21.03
C ARG A 88 -8.96 5.34 -20.71
N GLY A 89 -8.34 5.11 -19.56
CA GLY A 89 -7.17 5.82 -19.07
C GLY A 89 -7.49 7.22 -18.53
N ARG A 90 -8.74 7.55 -18.23
CA ARG A 90 -9.04 8.84 -17.58
C ARG A 90 -8.83 8.71 -16.09
N PHE A 91 -8.25 9.74 -15.47
CA PHE A 91 -8.10 9.77 -14.03
C PHE A 91 -9.46 9.61 -13.36
N ASP A 92 -9.55 8.70 -12.39
CA ASP A 92 -10.80 8.27 -11.77
C ASP A 92 -10.86 8.64 -10.29
N ALA A 93 -9.77 8.39 -9.54
CA ALA A 93 -9.72 8.69 -8.12
C ALA A 93 -8.29 8.71 -7.58
N TRP A 94 -8.12 9.37 -6.44
CA TRP A 94 -7.05 9.06 -5.50
C TRP A 94 -7.57 8.15 -4.38
N TYR A 95 -6.66 7.37 -3.83
CA TYR A 95 -6.88 6.60 -2.62
C TYR A 95 -5.75 6.86 -1.64
N VAL A 96 -6.10 7.30 -0.44
CA VAL A 96 -5.16 7.44 0.66
C VAL A 96 -5.21 6.15 1.47
N ASN A 97 -4.10 5.41 1.49
CA ASN A 97 -3.93 4.28 2.39
C ASN A 97 -3.27 4.80 3.68
N LEU A 98 -3.95 4.77 4.82
CA LEU A 98 -3.29 5.12 6.09
C LEU A 98 -2.52 3.91 6.60
N GLU A 99 -1.24 4.10 6.86
CA GLU A 99 -0.34 3.00 7.21
C GLU A 99 0.83 3.51 8.04
N GLU A 100 1.53 2.61 8.74
CA GLU A 100 2.79 2.98 9.38
C GLU A 100 3.80 3.49 8.33
N PRO A 101 4.65 4.47 8.68
CA PRO A 101 5.74 4.89 7.79
C PRO A 101 6.55 3.70 7.30
N VAL A 102 6.63 3.55 5.97
CA VAL A 102 7.22 2.34 5.37
C VAL A 102 8.70 2.20 5.71
N VAL A 103 9.14 0.96 5.89
CA VAL A 103 10.55 0.63 6.14
C VAL A 103 11.16 0.04 4.88
N ARG A 104 12.22 0.67 4.37
CA ARG A 104 12.94 0.18 3.20
C ARG A 104 13.89 -0.93 3.59
N TRP A 105 14.07 -1.89 2.69
CA TRP A 105 15.06 -2.95 2.86
C TRP A 105 15.74 -3.34 1.56
N ARG A 106 16.91 -3.96 1.72
CA ARG A 106 17.68 -4.57 0.65
C ARG A 106 18.25 -5.89 1.14
N ASP A 107 18.17 -6.91 0.30
CA ASP A 107 18.71 -8.24 0.57
C ASP A 107 19.27 -8.83 -0.73
N GLY A 108 20.60 -8.79 -0.87
CA GLY A 108 21.26 -9.12 -2.12
C GLY A 108 20.74 -8.27 -3.28
N ALA A 109 20.17 -8.93 -4.29
CA ALA A 109 19.58 -8.29 -5.47
C ALA A 109 18.13 -7.81 -5.25
N LEU A 110 17.50 -8.19 -4.13
CA LEU A 110 16.15 -7.76 -3.79
C LEU A 110 16.17 -6.43 -3.05
N ALA A 111 15.14 -5.64 -3.30
CA ALA A 111 14.82 -4.47 -2.51
C ALA A 111 13.31 -4.37 -2.38
N GLY A 112 12.84 -3.78 -1.29
CA GLY A 112 11.43 -3.64 -1.03
C GLY A 112 11.13 -2.61 0.04
N ILE A 113 9.84 -2.49 0.30
CA ILE A 113 9.27 -1.65 1.35
C ILE A 113 8.34 -2.52 2.19
N ASP A 114 8.47 -2.40 3.50
CA ASP A 114 7.59 -3.00 4.47
C ASP A 114 6.64 -1.91 4.99
N GLY A 115 5.40 -1.93 4.54
CA GLY A 115 4.29 -1.14 5.10
C GLY A 115 3.46 -1.98 6.08
N CYS A 116 2.72 -1.30 6.95
CA CYS A 116 1.76 -1.92 7.85
C CYS A 116 0.48 -1.11 7.83
N ASP A 117 -0.55 -1.70 7.22
CA ASP A 117 -1.86 -1.09 7.02
C ASP A 117 -2.51 -0.70 8.35
N GLN A 118 -3.23 0.41 8.38
CA GLN A 118 -3.94 0.88 9.59
C GLN A 118 -5.46 0.86 9.44
N ASP A 119 -5.96 0.07 8.49
CA ASP A 119 -7.35 -0.18 8.09
C ASP A 119 -8.17 1.02 7.63
N LEU A 120 -7.95 2.21 8.18
CA LEU A 120 -8.70 3.40 7.82
C LEU A 120 -8.13 4.04 6.55
N ASP A 121 -8.98 4.28 5.56
CA ASP A 121 -8.55 4.84 4.28
C ASP A 121 -9.45 6.01 3.83
N ILE A 122 -9.03 6.74 2.79
CA ILE A 122 -9.82 7.83 2.21
C ILE A 122 -9.91 7.64 0.70
N TRP A 123 -11.13 7.62 0.17
CA TRP A 123 -11.37 7.67 -1.26
C TRP A 123 -11.62 9.12 -1.67
N VAL A 124 -10.94 9.60 -2.72
CA VAL A 124 -11.04 10.99 -3.18
C VAL A 124 -11.32 11.03 -4.68
N TRP A 125 -12.42 11.66 -5.08
CA TRP A 125 -12.80 11.83 -6.48
C TRP A 125 -12.13 13.05 -7.13
N PRO A 126 -12.14 13.18 -8.47
CA PRO A 126 -11.41 14.24 -9.18
C PRO A 126 -11.90 15.66 -8.86
N ASP A 127 -13.14 15.80 -8.38
CA ASP A 127 -13.71 17.08 -7.92
C ASP A 127 -13.32 17.40 -6.46
N ARG A 128 -12.50 16.55 -5.83
CA ARG A 128 -12.01 16.61 -4.44
C ARG A 128 -13.11 16.40 -3.39
N THR A 129 -14.25 15.86 -3.80
CA THR A 129 -15.12 15.18 -2.84
C THR A 129 -14.41 13.94 -2.31
N TRP A 130 -14.73 13.55 -1.08
CA TRP A 130 -14.04 12.45 -0.41
C TRP A 130 -14.99 11.70 0.53
N GLU A 131 -14.64 10.44 0.82
CA GLU A 131 -15.28 9.63 1.85
C GLU A 131 -14.23 8.84 2.64
N TRP A 132 -14.49 8.63 3.93
CA TRP A 132 -13.77 7.61 4.69
C TRP A 132 -14.15 6.22 4.18
N LYS A 133 -13.17 5.31 4.18
CA LYS A 133 -13.31 3.89 3.89
C LYS A 133 -12.97 3.10 5.16
N ASP A 134 -13.68 2.00 5.36
CA ASP A 134 -13.39 0.98 6.38
C ASP A 134 -13.44 1.48 7.85
N GLU A 135 -14.25 2.51 8.12
CA GLU A 135 -14.49 2.99 9.51
C GLU A 135 -15.13 1.92 10.39
N ASP A 136 -16.00 1.11 9.81
CA ASP A 136 -16.67 -0.02 10.46
C ASP A 136 -15.70 -1.15 10.77
N GLU A 137 -14.80 -1.48 9.84
CA GLU A 137 -13.74 -2.46 10.09
C GLU A 137 -12.79 -1.98 11.20
N LEU A 138 -12.35 -0.72 11.16
CA LEU A 138 -11.51 -0.15 12.23
C LEU A 138 -12.24 -0.25 13.58
N ALA A 139 -13.52 0.14 13.63
CA ALA A 139 -14.32 0.10 14.85
C ALA A 139 -14.50 -1.33 15.38
N GLU A 140 -14.76 -2.30 14.49
CA GLU A 140 -14.87 -3.72 14.84
C GLU A 140 -13.57 -4.22 15.47
N ARG A 141 -12.42 -3.93 14.84
CA ARG A 141 -11.12 -4.44 15.26
C ARG A 141 -10.61 -3.80 16.53
N LEU A 142 -10.94 -2.53 16.78
CA LEU A 142 -10.65 -1.83 18.04
C LEU A 142 -11.34 -2.45 19.25
N ALA A 143 -12.40 -3.26 19.07
CA ALA A 143 -13.00 -4.03 20.15
C ALA A 143 -12.09 -5.17 20.68
N PHE A 144 -10.96 -5.44 20.02
CA PHE A 144 -9.99 -6.49 20.37
C PHE A 144 -8.58 -5.92 20.62
N PRO A 145 -8.37 -5.04 21.61
CA PRO A 145 -7.14 -4.25 21.77
C PRO A 145 -5.86 -5.08 21.98
N ASP A 146 -5.98 -6.27 22.59
CA ASP A 146 -4.84 -7.17 22.82
C ASP A 146 -4.40 -7.93 21.56
N ARG A 147 -5.24 -7.95 20.53
CA ARG A 147 -5.05 -8.74 19.31
C ARG A 147 -4.92 -7.89 18.05
N TYR A 148 -5.44 -6.66 18.09
CA TYR A 148 -5.37 -5.73 16.99
C TYR A 148 -4.02 -5.01 16.95
N TRP A 149 -3.46 -4.79 15.76
CA TRP A 149 -2.12 -4.25 15.59
C TRP A 149 -2.07 -2.71 15.59
N VAL A 150 -3.17 -2.03 15.27
CA VAL A 150 -3.24 -0.57 15.33
C VAL A 150 -3.31 -0.13 16.78
N ARG A 151 -2.22 0.49 17.27
CA ARG A 151 -2.07 0.87 18.69
C ARG A 151 -2.59 2.26 19.03
N ASP A 152 -2.68 3.15 18.04
CA ASP A 152 -3.11 4.53 18.23
C ASP A 152 -4.04 4.99 17.10
N ALA A 153 -5.31 4.55 17.17
CA ALA A 153 -6.33 4.92 16.17
C ALA A 153 -6.60 6.43 16.10
N ALA A 154 -6.33 7.18 17.19
CA ALA A 154 -6.47 8.63 17.19
C ALA A 154 -5.41 9.28 16.30
N ALA A 155 -4.16 8.79 16.35
CA ALA A 155 -3.10 9.24 15.44
C ALA A 155 -3.42 8.90 13.97
N VAL A 156 -3.97 7.72 13.69
CA VAL A 156 -4.42 7.33 12.34
C VAL A 156 -5.45 8.33 11.82
N ARG A 157 -6.50 8.58 12.61
CA ARG A 157 -7.56 9.53 12.24
C ARG A 157 -7.03 10.96 12.04
N ALA A 158 -6.12 11.41 12.91
CA ALA A 158 -5.50 12.73 12.80
C ALA A 158 -4.66 12.90 11.52
N GLU A 159 -3.97 11.86 11.06
CA GLU A 159 -3.25 11.91 9.78
C GLU A 159 -4.20 11.97 8.59
N GLY A 160 -5.29 11.19 8.61
CA GLY A 160 -6.31 11.28 7.58
C GLY A 160 -7.03 12.64 7.56
N GLU A 161 -7.36 13.22 8.72
CA GLU A 161 -7.92 14.58 8.83
C GLU A 161 -6.95 15.67 8.32
N ARG A 162 -5.64 15.46 8.48
CA ARG A 162 -4.62 16.33 7.87
C ARG A 162 -4.70 16.26 6.34
N LEU A 163 -4.79 15.07 5.76
CA LEU A 163 -4.91 14.88 4.31
C LEU A 163 -6.23 15.37 3.74
N ILE A 164 -7.34 15.22 4.47
CA ILE A 164 -8.63 15.80 4.07
C ILE A 164 -8.52 17.31 3.90
N ARG A 165 -7.81 18.01 4.80
CA ARG A 165 -7.56 19.45 4.63
C ARG A 165 -6.75 19.76 3.37
N ASP A 166 -5.78 18.91 3.03
CA ASP A 166 -5.01 19.05 1.78
C ASP A 166 -5.91 18.81 0.55
N VAL A 167 -6.80 17.80 0.60
CA VAL A 167 -7.81 17.51 -0.44
C VAL A 167 -8.73 18.70 -0.65
N GLU A 168 -9.36 19.21 0.42
CA GLU A 168 -10.30 20.32 0.36
C GLU A 168 -9.64 21.61 -0.16
N ALA A 169 -8.38 21.84 0.21
CA ALA A 169 -7.58 22.95 -0.29
C ALA A 169 -7.05 22.74 -1.72
N GLY A 170 -7.11 21.53 -2.28
CA GLY A 170 -6.52 21.19 -3.58
C GLY A 170 -5.00 21.32 -3.60
N LEU A 171 -4.36 20.95 -2.49
CA LEU A 171 -2.91 20.91 -2.38
C LEU A 171 -2.38 19.59 -2.93
N PHE A 172 -1.12 19.59 -3.35
CA PHE A 172 -0.40 18.37 -3.71
C PHE A 172 -0.54 17.31 -2.59
N PRO A 173 -0.85 16.04 -2.90
CA PRO A 173 -0.93 15.44 -4.24
C PRO A 173 -2.30 15.52 -4.95
N PHE A 174 -3.27 16.26 -4.40
CA PHE A 174 -4.66 16.35 -4.88
C PHE A 174 -4.92 17.56 -5.81
N ASP A 175 -3.86 18.13 -6.38
CA ASP A 175 -3.86 19.35 -7.20
C ASP A 175 -3.94 19.09 -8.72
N GLY A 176 -4.15 17.83 -9.10
CA GLY A 176 -4.14 17.39 -10.50
C GLY A 176 -2.81 16.79 -10.97
N THR A 177 -1.78 16.81 -10.12
CA THR A 177 -0.48 16.22 -10.44
C THR A 177 -0.62 14.74 -10.80
N TRP A 178 0.02 14.36 -11.92
CA TRP A 178 0.10 13.00 -12.47
C TRP A 178 -1.20 12.38 -12.96
N HIS A 179 -2.29 13.13 -13.17
CA HIS A 179 -3.51 12.61 -13.80
C HIS A 179 -3.27 12.00 -15.20
N ASP A 180 -2.25 12.48 -15.89
CA ASP A 180 -1.84 12.06 -17.23
C ASP A 180 -0.78 10.96 -17.22
N PHE A 181 -0.33 10.47 -16.05
CA PHE A 181 0.66 9.41 -15.96
C PHE A 181 0.21 8.17 -16.74
N ARG A 182 1.14 7.61 -17.53
CA ARG A 182 0.97 6.33 -18.20
C ARG A 182 2.19 5.45 -17.94
N PRO A 183 2.00 4.18 -17.56
CA PRO A 183 3.12 3.27 -17.41
C PRO A 183 3.73 2.96 -18.77
N GLU A 184 5.05 2.87 -18.83
CA GLU A 184 5.74 2.43 -20.04
C GLU A 184 5.29 1.02 -20.43
N PRO A 185 4.97 0.74 -21.70
CA PRO A 185 4.48 -0.57 -22.12
C PRO A 185 5.42 -1.74 -21.75
N ALA A 186 6.74 -1.47 -21.71
CA ALA A 186 7.73 -2.46 -21.33
C ALA A 186 7.65 -2.88 -19.85
N TRP A 187 7.10 -2.04 -18.96
CA TRP A 187 6.98 -2.33 -17.52
C TRP A 187 6.00 -3.47 -17.24
N ARG A 188 5.04 -3.74 -18.13
CA ARG A 188 4.11 -4.89 -18.01
C ARG A 188 4.81 -6.25 -18.12
N ARG A 189 6.06 -6.29 -18.59
CA ARG A 189 6.87 -7.52 -18.65
C ARG A 189 7.43 -7.84 -17.27
N LEU A 190 6.56 -8.22 -16.34
CA LEU A 190 6.96 -8.68 -15.02
C LEU A 190 7.39 -10.16 -15.04
N PRO A 191 8.22 -10.59 -14.08
CA PRO A 191 8.46 -12.01 -13.84
C PRO A 191 7.14 -12.75 -13.57
N ALA A 192 7.07 -14.04 -13.93
CA ALA A 192 5.89 -14.86 -13.71
C ALA A 192 5.63 -15.19 -12.23
N ALA A 193 6.66 -15.06 -11.38
CA ALA A 193 6.59 -15.35 -9.96
C ALA A 193 7.48 -14.37 -9.16
N LEU A 194 7.22 -14.27 -7.86
CA LEU A 194 8.09 -13.55 -6.95
C LEU A 194 9.49 -14.19 -6.92
N ALA A 195 10.52 -13.36 -6.86
CA ALA A 195 11.89 -13.83 -6.72
C ALA A 195 12.12 -14.44 -5.32
N PRO A 196 12.91 -15.53 -5.18
CA PRO A 196 13.19 -16.15 -3.88
C PRO A 196 13.72 -15.16 -2.85
N GLY A 197 13.24 -15.25 -1.60
CA GLY A 197 13.59 -14.31 -0.52
C GLY A 197 12.56 -13.19 -0.30
N TRP A 198 11.42 -13.22 -1.00
CA TRP A 198 10.30 -12.30 -0.81
C TRP A 198 9.61 -12.46 0.55
N ASP A 199 9.67 -13.65 1.16
CA ASP A 199 9.03 -14.06 2.41
C ASP A 199 9.92 -13.82 3.64
N ARG A 200 10.89 -12.91 3.51
CA ARG A 200 11.79 -12.55 4.59
C ARG A 200 11.03 -11.92 5.78
N PRO A 201 11.55 -12.07 7.02
CA PRO A 201 10.97 -11.41 8.18
C PRO A 201 10.89 -9.89 8.01
N ARG A 202 9.92 -9.28 8.71
CA ARG A 202 9.72 -7.83 8.72
C ARG A 202 11.00 -7.10 9.14
N THR A 203 11.31 -6.02 8.43
CA THR A 203 12.42 -5.14 8.82
C THR A 203 12.04 -4.35 10.08
N ALA A 204 12.94 -4.28 11.06
CA ALA A 204 12.68 -3.62 12.33
C ALA A 204 12.32 -2.14 12.16
N ARG A 205 11.28 -1.69 12.88
CA ARG A 205 10.89 -0.28 12.99
C ARG A 205 12.07 0.52 13.55
N GLY A 206 12.48 1.60 12.86
CA GLY A 206 13.59 2.46 13.30
C GLY A 206 15.00 1.92 13.00
N GLY A 207 15.13 0.81 12.28
CA GLY A 207 16.38 0.47 11.61
C GLY A 207 16.75 1.58 10.63
N ALA A 208 17.99 2.09 10.70
CA ALA A 208 18.46 3.11 9.76
C ALA A 208 18.09 2.67 8.34
N ALA A 209 17.37 3.52 7.61
CA ALA A 209 17.22 3.35 6.17
C ALA A 209 18.63 3.22 5.61
N GLY A 210 19.01 2.02 5.17
CA GLY A 210 20.28 1.84 4.49
C GLY A 210 20.33 2.85 3.34
N PRO A 211 21.47 3.49 3.06
CA PRO A 211 21.58 4.62 2.13
C PRO A 211 21.31 4.25 0.66
N GLY A 212 20.84 3.05 0.37
CA GLY A 212 20.57 2.59 -0.96
C GLY A 212 19.22 3.09 -1.44
N GLY A 213 19.20 4.24 -2.10
CA GLY A 213 18.09 4.61 -2.98
C GLY A 213 17.71 3.44 -3.89
N PHE A 214 16.46 3.38 -4.31
CA PHE A 214 16.11 2.46 -5.38
C PHE A 214 16.90 2.88 -6.63
N PRO A 215 17.55 1.97 -7.36
CA PRO A 215 18.22 2.37 -8.59
C PRO A 215 17.17 2.94 -9.53
N ALA A 216 17.19 4.26 -9.75
CA ALA A 216 16.45 4.89 -10.82
C ALA A 216 16.97 4.28 -12.13
N ARG A 217 16.06 3.81 -12.99
CA ARG A 217 16.48 3.41 -14.33
C ARG A 217 16.91 4.68 -15.10
N PRO A 218 17.96 4.61 -15.93
CA PRO A 218 18.23 5.68 -16.87
C PRO A 218 17.02 5.82 -17.80
N LEU A 219 16.54 7.05 -17.97
CA LEU A 219 15.59 7.40 -19.01
C LEU A 219 16.24 7.02 -20.35
N GLY A 220 15.64 6.05 -21.04
CA GLY A 220 16.02 5.64 -22.39
C GLY A 220 15.27 6.45 -23.43
#